data_AF-A0A8C9M6X7-F1
#
_entry.id   AF-A0A8C9M6X7-F1
#
_cell.length_a   1.000
_cell.length_b   1.000
_cell.length_c   1.000
_cell.angle_alpha   90.00
_cell.angle_beta   90.00
_cell.angle_gamma   90.00
#
_symmetry.space_group_name_H-M   'P 1'
#
loop_
_entity.id
_entity.type
_entity.pdbx_description
1 polymer ?
#
loop_
_entity_poly.entity_id
_entity_poly.type
_entity_poly.pdbx_seq_one_letter_code
_entity_poly.pdbx_strand_id
1 'polypeptide(L)'
;MASPDPPPATSYSPPDVPLGVSLFLTIPYAFFLPELIFGCWVWMLVAATQVANALLQGWVIYVSLTSFLISLMFLLSYLFGFYKRYESWRVLDSLYHGTTGILYMSAAVLQAHATIVSETADLRNYYINTAASFFAFMTTLLYILHAFSIYYH
;
A
#
# COMPACT_ATOMS: atom_id res chain seq x y z
N MET A 1 -38.55 -2.47 38.84
CA MET A 1 -37.33 -3.03 38.24
C MET A 1 -36.99 -2.14 37.06
N ALA A 2 -35.92 -1.34 37.14
CA ALA A 2 -35.49 -0.50 36.03
C ALA A 2 -34.94 -1.40 34.92
N SER A 3 -35.35 -1.14 33.68
CA SER A 3 -34.76 -1.78 32.49
C SER A 3 -33.26 -1.47 32.43
N PRO A 4 -32.40 -2.40 32.00
CA PRO A 4 -31.00 -2.10 31.75
C PRO A 4 -30.89 -0.96 30.72
N ASP A 5 -30.07 0.05 31.01
CA ASP A 5 -29.79 1.12 30.05
C ASP A 5 -29.14 0.52 28.78
N PRO A 6 -29.49 1.03 27.59
CA PRO A 6 -28.82 0.61 26.36
C PRO A 6 -27.33 0.95 26.45
N PRO A 7 -26.43 0.09 25.92
CA PRO A 7 -25.01 0.36 25.94
C PRO A 7 -24.70 1.68 25.22
N PRO A 8 -23.67 2.43 25.68
CA PRO A 8 -23.28 3.68 25.04
C PRO A 8 -22.99 3.47 23.55
N ALA A 9 -23.44 4.41 22.70
CA ALA A 9 -23.35 4.36 21.24
C ALA A 9 -21.91 4.25 20.67
N THR A 10 -20.90 4.28 21.54
CA THR A 10 -19.47 4.12 21.21
C THR A 10 -18.95 2.70 21.43
N SER A 11 -19.78 1.77 21.91
CA SER A 11 -19.45 0.35 22.02
C SER A 11 -19.59 -0.37 20.66
N TYR A 12 -18.96 0.16 19.61
CA TYR A 12 -18.62 -0.68 18.47
C TYR A 12 -17.32 -1.38 18.83
N SER A 13 -17.41 -2.53 19.50
CA SER A 13 -16.29 -3.48 19.49
C SER A 13 -15.93 -3.70 18.03
N PRO A 14 -14.71 -3.34 17.58
CA PRO A 14 -14.31 -3.62 16.21
C PRO A 14 -14.52 -5.12 15.97
N PRO A 15 -15.08 -5.53 14.82
CA PRO A 15 -15.10 -6.94 14.48
C PRO A 15 -13.67 -7.48 14.60
N ASP A 16 -13.51 -8.59 15.33
CA ASP A 16 -12.21 -9.21 15.51
C ASP A 16 -11.57 -9.46 14.15
N VAL A 17 -10.32 -9.01 13.98
CA VAL A 17 -9.56 -9.21 12.73
C VAL A 17 -9.54 -10.71 12.40
N PRO A 18 -9.93 -11.10 11.18
CA PRO A 18 -9.99 -12.51 10.81
C PRO A 18 -8.62 -13.17 10.89
N LEU A 19 -8.60 -14.40 11.39
CA LEU A 19 -7.37 -15.16 11.62
C LEU A 19 -7.02 -16.02 10.40
N GLY A 20 -5.72 -16.27 10.21
CA GLY A 20 -5.21 -17.18 9.20
C GLY A 20 -5.58 -16.76 7.77
N VAL A 21 -6.05 -17.72 6.96
CA VAL A 21 -6.37 -17.48 5.53
C VAL A 21 -7.50 -16.47 5.36
N SER A 22 -8.42 -16.39 6.32
CA SER A 22 -9.54 -15.44 6.23
C SER A 22 -9.07 -13.98 6.23
N LEU A 23 -7.89 -13.69 6.80
CA LEU A 23 -7.29 -12.35 6.74
C LEU A 23 -7.16 -11.89 5.28
N PHE A 24 -6.64 -12.76 4.41
CA PHE A 24 -6.40 -12.45 3.01
C PHE A 24 -7.67 -12.38 2.15
N LEU A 25 -8.84 -12.72 2.72
CA LEU A 25 -10.14 -12.67 2.05
C LEU A 25 -11.04 -11.57 2.58
N THR A 26 -10.63 -10.87 3.64
CA THR A 26 -11.43 -9.80 4.27
C THR A 26 -10.85 -8.44 3.93
N ILE A 27 -11.69 -7.56 3.39
CA ILE A 27 -11.35 -6.15 3.20
C ILE A 27 -11.25 -5.48 4.58
N PRO A 28 -10.19 -4.68 4.84
CA PRO A 28 -9.17 -4.22 3.89
C PRO A 28 -7.94 -5.13 3.74
N TYR A 29 -7.74 -6.08 4.66
CA TYR A 29 -6.52 -6.89 4.74
C TYR A 29 -6.20 -7.71 3.49
N ALA A 30 -7.21 -8.04 2.68
CA ALA A 30 -7.04 -8.65 1.37
C ALA A 30 -6.14 -7.82 0.42
N PHE A 31 -6.05 -6.50 0.61
CA PHE A 31 -5.21 -5.62 -0.21
C PHE A 31 -3.71 -5.77 0.05
N PHE A 32 -3.28 -6.28 1.22
CA PHE A 32 -1.85 -6.44 1.52
C PHE A 32 -1.12 -7.32 0.49
N LEU A 33 -1.75 -8.40 0.01
CA LEU A 33 -1.11 -9.28 -0.98
C LEU A 33 -0.83 -8.57 -2.32
N PRO A 34 -1.83 -8.02 -3.02
CA PRO A 34 -1.58 -7.30 -4.26
C PRO A 34 -0.73 -6.05 -4.05
N GLU A 35 -0.84 -5.33 -2.92
CA GLU A 35 0.05 -4.19 -2.59
C GLU A 35 1.52 -4.62 -2.55
N LEU A 36 1.82 -5.71 -1.85
CA LEU A 36 3.18 -6.21 -1.72
C LEU A 36 3.71 -6.75 -3.05
N ILE A 37 2.89 -7.48 -3.81
CA ILE A 37 3.31 -8.04 -5.10
C ILE A 37 3.58 -6.91 -6.10
N PHE A 38 2.63 -5.99 -6.29
CA PHE A 38 2.78 -4.90 -7.24
C PHE A 38 3.84 -3.90 -6.79
N GLY A 39 3.88 -3.56 -5.50
CA GLY A 39 4.91 -2.70 -4.94
C GLY A 39 6.31 -3.28 -5.08
N CYS A 40 6.47 -4.60 -4.92
CA CYS A 40 7.72 -5.30 -5.17
C CYS A 40 8.16 -5.19 -6.64
N TRP A 41 7.22 -5.38 -7.57
CA TRP A 41 7.50 -5.24 -8.99
C TRP A 41 7.92 -3.82 -9.37
N VAL A 42 7.36 -2.76 -8.78
CA VAL A 42 7.73 -1.39 -9.11
C VAL A 42 9.23 -1.15 -8.92
N TRP A 43 9.79 -1.36 -7.72
CA TRP A 43 11.22 -1.07 -7.52
C TRP A 43 12.13 -2.04 -8.28
N MET A 44 11.72 -3.30 -8.47
CA MET A 44 12.50 -4.26 -9.27
C MET A 44 12.55 -3.87 -10.75
N LEU A 45 11.43 -3.46 -11.33
CA LEU A 45 11.37 -3.02 -12.73
C LEU A 45 12.15 -1.72 -12.92
N VAL A 46 12.04 -0.77 -11.99
CA VAL A 46 12.82 0.46 -12.04
C VAL A 46 14.32 0.16 -11.94
N ALA A 47 14.73 -0.71 -11.03
CA ALA A 47 16.13 -1.16 -10.92
C ALA A 47 16.61 -1.90 -12.19
N ALA A 48 15.73 -2.63 -12.89
CA ALA A 48 16.06 -3.32 -14.13
C ALA A 48 16.43 -2.37 -15.27
N THR A 49 15.97 -1.11 -15.23
CA THR A 49 16.42 -0.04 -16.15
C THR A 49 17.80 0.51 -15.83
N GLN A 50 18.48 -0.01 -14.80
CA GLN A 50 19.73 0.53 -14.24
C GLN A 50 19.58 1.99 -13.80
N VAL A 51 18.36 2.39 -13.43
CA VAL A 51 18.04 3.75 -12.96
C VAL A 51 18.46 4.82 -13.98
N ALA A 52 18.14 4.60 -15.27
CA ALA A 52 18.49 5.46 -16.39
C ALA A 52 18.14 6.96 -16.18
N ASN A 53 17.07 7.25 -15.45
CA ASN A 53 16.69 8.60 -15.04
C ASN A 53 16.83 8.76 -13.52
N ALA A 54 18.06 8.85 -13.02
CA ALA A 54 18.43 8.82 -11.61
C ALA A 54 17.55 9.70 -10.69
N LEU A 55 17.29 10.95 -11.08
CA LEU A 55 16.49 11.88 -10.26
C LEU A 55 15.03 11.42 -10.11
N LEU A 56 14.41 10.97 -11.21
CA LEU A 56 13.01 10.54 -11.22
C LEU A 56 12.88 9.17 -10.55
N GLN A 57 13.67 8.21 -11.02
CA GLN A 57 13.59 6.81 -10.62
C GLN A 57 14.16 6.57 -9.22
N GLY A 58 15.06 7.42 -8.73
CA GLY A 58 15.52 7.39 -7.34
C GLY A 58 14.39 7.64 -6.36
N TRP A 59 13.51 8.61 -6.65
CA TRP A 59 12.30 8.84 -5.84
C TRP A 59 11.35 7.64 -5.90
N VAL A 60 11.15 7.07 -7.09
CA VAL A 60 10.28 5.89 -7.26
C VAL A 60 10.78 4.71 -6.45
N ILE A 61 12.08 4.39 -6.51
CA ILE A 61 12.69 3.32 -5.71
C ILE A 61 12.54 3.60 -4.22
N TYR A 62 12.84 4.82 -3.77
CA TYR A 62 12.72 5.19 -2.36
C TYR A 62 11.30 4.94 -1.83
N VAL A 63 10.29 5.50 -2.50
CA VAL A 63 8.89 5.36 -2.06
C VAL A 63 8.45 3.89 -2.09
N SER A 64 8.69 3.19 -3.20
CA SER A 64 8.20 1.82 -3.39
C SER A 64 8.90 0.79 -2.51
N LEU A 65 10.22 0.89 -2.30
CA LEU A 65 10.94 -0.03 -1.43
C LEU A 65 10.61 0.20 0.04
N THR A 66 10.55 1.46 0.48
CA THR A 66 10.22 1.77 1.87
C THR A 66 8.79 1.37 2.21
N SER A 67 7.82 1.64 1.33
CA SER A 67 6.44 1.23 1.54
C SER A 67 6.28 -0.29 1.48
N PHE A 68 7.00 -0.99 0.60
CA PHE A 68 7.00 -2.45 0.57
C PHE A 68 7.44 -3.04 1.92
N LEU A 69 8.55 -2.54 2.49
CA LEU A 69 9.06 -3.02 3.78
C LEU A 69 8.11 -2.70 4.93
N ILE A 70 7.52 -1.50 4.97
CA ILE A 70 6.58 -1.12 6.03
C ILE A 70 5.26 -1.89 5.90
N SER A 71 4.71 -2.04 4.70
CA SER A 71 3.52 -2.88 4.45
C SER A 71 3.77 -4.33 4.84
N LEU A 72 4.97 -4.86 4.59
CA LEU A 72 5.35 -6.20 5.05
C LEU A 72 5.34 -6.26 6.59
N MET A 73 5.86 -5.24 7.27
CA MET A 73 5.81 -5.18 8.74
C MET A 73 4.36 -5.11 9.27
N PHE A 74 3.47 -4.37 8.60
CA PHE A 74 2.04 -4.35 8.96
C PHE A 74 1.39 -5.72 8.77
N LEU A 75 1.63 -6.38 7.63
CA LEU A 75 1.12 -7.73 7.39
C LEU A 75 1.60 -8.71 8.47
N LEU A 76 2.90 -8.71 8.78
CA LEU A 76 3.45 -9.55 9.85
C LEU A 76 2.83 -9.21 11.22
N SER A 77 2.54 -7.94 11.47
CA SER A 77 1.88 -7.50 12.70
C SER A 77 0.45 -8.01 12.84
N TYR A 78 -0.28 -8.13 11.74
CA TYR A 78 -1.58 -8.79 11.71
C TYR A 78 -1.46 -10.30 11.92
N LEU A 79 -0.51 -10.96 11.25
CA LEU A 79 -0.30 -12.40 11.38
C LEU A 79 0.14 -12.83 12.79
N PHE A 80 1.01 -12.06 13.45
CA PHE A 80 1.51 -12.36 14.79
C PHE A 80 0.68 -11.72 15.92
N GLY A 81 -0.36 -10.95 15.58
CA GLY A 81 -1.26 -10.34 16.57
C GLY A 81 -0.66 -9.15 17.33
N PHE A 82 0.41 -8.52 16.83
CA PHE A 82 0.99 -7.32 17.44
C PHE A 82 0.01 -6.14 17.47
N TYR A 83 -0.91 -6.09 16.50
CA TYR A 83 -1.94 -5.06 16.43
C TYR A 83 -2.83 -4.99 17.69
N LYS A 84 -3.04 -6.13 18.37
CA LYS A 84 -3.88 -6.22 19.58
C LYS A 84 -3.31 -5.44 20.77
N ARG A 85 -2.03 -5.07 20.74
CA ARG A 85 -1.36 -4.36 21.84
C ARG A 85 -1.64 -2.87 21.86
N TYR A 86 -2.20 -2.31 20.78
CA TYR A 86 -2.36 -0.87 20.62
C TYR A 86 -3.78 -0.55 20.16
N GLU A 87 -4.55 0.15 20.99
CA GLU A 87 -5.94 0.53 20.65
C GLU A 87 -6.01 1.42 19.39
N SER A 88 -5.02 2.27 19.19
CA SER A 88 -4.92 3.17 18.02
C SER A 88 -4.38 2.51 16.75
N TRP A 89 -4.21 1.18 16.71
CA TRP A 89 -3.58 0.48 15.57
C TRP A 89 -4.28 0.77 14.24
N ARG A 90 -5.62 0.76 14.22
CA ARG A 90 -6.42 1.06 13.01
C ARG A 90 -6.18 2.47 12.48
N VAL A 91 -6.01 3.44 13.38
CA VAL A 91 -5.72 4.84 13.00
C VAL A 91 -4.33 4.94 12.39
N LEU A 92 -3.34 4.29 13.01
CA LEU A 92 -1.98 4.22 12.48
C LEU A 92 -1.95 3.55 11.09
N ASP A 93 -2.70 2.46 10.94
CA ASP A 93 -2.82 1.72 9.69
C ASP A 93 -3.44 2.58 8.56
N SER A 94 -4.58 3.23 8.85
CA SER A 94 -5.22 4.16 7.92
C SER A 94 -4.30 5.33 7.53
N LEU A 95 -3.63 5.94 8.51
CA LEU A 95 -2.74 7.08 8.28
C LEU A 95 -1.53 6.68 7.42
N TYR A 96 -0.96 5.51 7.68
CA TYR A 96 0.13 4.95 6.88
C TYR A 96 -0.33 4.71 5.44
N HIS A 97 -1.43 3.99 5.22
CA HIS A 97 -1.90 3.69 3.86
C HIS A 97 -2.30 4.95 3.11
N GLY A 98 -2.95 5.93 3.77
CA GLY A 98 -3.30 7.20 3.15
C GLY A 98 -2.08 8.04 2.75
N THR A 99 -1.12 8.18 3.67
CA THR A 99 0.14 8.91 3.42
C THR A 99 0.95 8.23 2.31
N THR A 100 1.04 6.91 2.38
CA THR A 100 1.74 6.09 1.39
C THR A 100 1.06 6.21 0.03
N GLY A 101 -0.27 6.20 -0.05
CA GLY A 101 -1.00 6.43 -1.30
C GLY A 101 -0.65 7.77 -1.95
N ILE A 102 -0.53 8.86 -1.18
CA ILE A 102 -0.11 10.17 -1.70
C ILE A 102 1.33 10.12 -2.22
N LEU A 103 2.26 9.54 -1.44
CA LEU A 103 3.66 9.39 -1.86
C LEU A 103 3.77 8.50 -3.11
N TYR A 104 3.02 7.40 -3.18
CA TYR A 104 3.02 6.48 -4.31
C TYR A 104 2.43 7.13 -5.55
N MET A 105 1.41 7.99 -5.42
CA MET A 105 0.90 8.78 -6.53
C MET A 105 2.00 9.70 -7.10
N SER A 106 2.79 10.34 -6.24
CA SER A 106 3.91 11.17 -6.69
C SER A 106 4.97 10.33 -7.43
N ALA A 107 5.29 9.13 -6.93
CA ALA A 107 6.18 8.19 -7.60
C ALA A 107 5.62 7.70 -8.94
N ALA A 108 4.33 7.37 -9.01
CA ALA A 108 3.67 6.93 -10.24
C ALA A 108 3.72 8.00 -11.34
N VAL A 109 3.51 9.27 -10.99
CA VAL A 109 3.63 10.39 -11.93
C VAL A 109 5.08 10.55 -12.43
N LEU A 110 6.08 10.51 -11.54
CA LEU A 110 7.49 10.58 -11.97
C LEU A 110 7.88 9.38 -12.84
N GLN A 111 7.37 8.18 -12.52
CA GLN A 111 7.62 6.98 -13.31
C GLN A 111 6.95 7.08 -14.68
N ALA A 112 5.73 7.60 -14.78
CA ALA A 112 5.07 7.88 -16.06
C ALA A 112 5.87 8.89 -16.90
N HIS A 113 6.42 9.92 -16.29
CA HIS A 113 7.32 10.86 -16.98
C HIS A 113 8.60 10.16 -17.48
N ALA A 114 9.22 9.30 -16.66
CA ALA A 114 10.37 8.50 -17.08
C ALA A 114 10.03 7.56 -18.26
N THR A 115 8.81 7.00 -18.30
CA THR A 115 8.31 6.22 -19.43
C THR A 115 8.26 7.04 -20.71
N ILE A 116 7.66 8.24 -20.68
CA ILE A 116 7.58 9.13 -21.86
C ILE A 116 8.98 9.49 -22.37
N VAL A 117 9.90 9.86 -21.47
CA VAL A 117 11.29 10.17 -21.86
C VAL A 117 11.97 8.97 -22.52
N SER A 118 11.72 7.75 -22.06
CA SER A 118 12.33 6.55 -22.64
C SER A 118 11.81 6.16 -24.02
N GLU A 119 10.65 6.66 -24.47
CA GLU A 119 10.06 6.31 -25.77
C GLU A 119 11.01 6.59 -26.94
N THR A 120 11.68 7.74 -26.90
CA THR A 120 12.61 8.16 -27.96
C THR A 120 14.07 7.84 -27.65
N ALA A 121 14.41 7.57 -26.39
CA ALA A 121 15.78 7.35 -25.95
C ALA A 121 16.18 5.86 -25.97
N ASP A 122 15.34 4.97 -25.45
CA ASP A 122 15.61 3.52 -25.36
C ASP A 122 14.30 2.74 -25.23
N LEU A 123 13.91 2.07 -26.33
CA LEU A 123 12.69 1.26 -26.39
C LEU A 123 12.67 0.12 -25.38
N ARG A 124 13.82 -0.45 -24.99
CA ARG A 124 13.87 -1.49 -23.96
C ARG A 124 13.45 -0.90 -22.62
N ASN A 125 14.00 0.25 -22.26
CA ASN A 125 13.62 0.96 -21.04
C ASN A 125 12.19 1.47 -21.10
N TYR A 126 11.69 1.87 -22.28
CA TYR A 126 10.29 2.23 -22.47
C TYR A 126 9.33 1.12 -22.07
N TYR A 127 9.54 -0.12 -22.53
CA TYR A 127 8.67 -1.24 -22.15
C TYR A 127 8.75 -1.57 -20.65
N ILE A 128 9.95 -1.54 -20.06
CA ILE A 128 10.13 -1.79 -18.62
C ILE A 128 9.46 -0.69 -17.80
N ASN A 129 9.68 0.58 -18.17
CA ASN A 129 9.10 1.74 -17.50
C ASN A 129 7.57 1.76 -17.63
N THR A 130 7.03 1.32 -18.77
CA THR A 130 5.57 1.18 -18.98
C THR A 130 4.96 0.20 -17.97
N ALA A 131 5.58 -0.97 -17.79
CA ALA A 131 5.15 -1.94 -16.78
C ALA A 131 5.28 -1.37 -15.37
N ALA A 132 6.39 -0.71 -15.05
CA ALA A 132 6.60 -0.07 -13.75
C ALA A 132 5.54 1.02 -13.46
N SER A 133 5.20 1.85 -14.46
CA SER A 133 4.13 2.86 -14.35
C SER A 133 2.77 2.20 -14.04
N PHE A 134 2.42 1.15 -14.77
CA PHE A 134 1.16 0.42 -14.54
C PHE A 134 1.07 -0.10 -13.10
N PHE A 135 2.09 -0.81 -12.63
CA PHE A 135 2.09 -1.31 -11.25
C PHE A 135 2.14 -0.18 -10.21
N ALA A 136 2.80 0.94 -10.50
CA ALA A 136 2.82 2.07 -9.58
C ALA A 136 1.43 2.70 -9.39
N PHE A 137 0.65 2.85 -10.46
CA PHE A 137 -0.74 3.32 -10.36
C PHE A 137 -1.65 2.30 -9.66
N MET A 138 -1.50 1.00 -9.97
CA MET A 138 -2.27 -0.04 -9.28
C MET A 138 -1.96 -0.09 -7.78
N THR A 139 -0.68 0.01 -7.41
CA THR A 139 -0.25 0.04 -6.00
C THR A 139 -0.77 1.30 -5.30
N THR A 140 -0.72 2.45 -5.97
CA THR A 140 -1.33 3.70 -5.46
C THR A 140 -2.81 3.53 -5.17
N LEU A 141 -3.57 2.96 -6.10
CA LEU A 141 -5.00 2.71 -5.93
C LEU A 141 -5.26 1.79 -4.73
N LEU A 142 -4.48 0.72 -4.59
CA LEU A 142 -4.62 -0.22 -3.47
C LEU A 142 -4.38 0.45 -2.12
N TYR A 143 -3.30 1.23 -1.98
CA TYR A 143 -3.04 2.00 -0.76
C TYR A 143 -4.20 2.94 -0.40
N ILE A 144 -4.78 3.62 -1.39
CA ILE A 144 -5.93 4.52 -1.17
C ILE A 144 -7.17 3.73 -0.74
N LEU A 145 -7.47 2.61 -1.42
CA LEU A 145 -8.61 1.76 -1.08
C LEU A 145 -8.45 1.19 0.34
N HIS A 146 -7.26 0.73 0.70
CA HIS A 146 -6.96 0.23 2.03
C HIS A 146 -7.21 1.29 3.11
N ALA A 147 -6.67 2.51 2.91
CA ALA A 147 -6.81 3.60 3.85
C ALA A 147 -8.28 3.95 4.16
N PHE A 148 -9.13 3.96 3.13
CA PHE A 148 -10.56 4.20 3.29
C PHE A 148 -11.30 3.01 3.86
N SER A 149 -10.99 1.80 3.40
CA SER A 149 -11.66 0.59 3.85
C SER A 149 -11.39 0.29 5.33
N ILE A 150 -10.18 0.54 5.85
CA ILE A 150 -9.89 0.32 7.29
C ILE A 150 -10.53 1.37 8.21
N TYR A 151 -10.78 2.58 7.68
CA TYR A 151 -11.33 3.71 8.45
C TYR A 151 -12.86 3.68 8.50
N TYR A 152 -13.51 3.33 7.39
CA TYR A 152 -14.97 3.34 7.28
C TYR A 152 -15.64 1.98 7.56
N HIS A 153 -14.87 0.89 7.55
CA HIS A 153 -15.31 -0.45 7.96
C HIS A 153 -14.40 -0.93 9.09
#